data_AF-A0A6J6B3M2-F1
#
_entry.id   AF-A0A6J6B3M2-F1
#
_cell.length_a   1.000
_cell.length_b   1.000
_cell.length_c   1.000
_cell.angle_alpha   90.00
_cell.angle_beta   90.00
_cell.angle_gamma   90.00
#
_symmetry.space_group_name_H-M   'P 1'
#
loop_
_entity.id
_entity.type
_entity.pdbx_description
1 polymer ?
#
loop_
_entity_poly.entity_id
_entity_poly.type
_entity_poly.pdbx_seq_one_letter_code
_entity_poly.pdbx_strand_id
1 'polypeptide(L)'
;MPNMLNLTTDLGDVDLVFSPAGPLIGYEQWNENAVFAQLEPGLIIAVASIDDVIESKTKANRPKDLRTLPYLESLRDELRRQSEE
;
A
#
# COMPACT_ATOMS: atom_id res chain seq x y z
N MET A 1 9.98 14.67 5.03
CA MET A 1 9.41 14.45 3.69
C MET A 1 9.88 13.08 3.24
N PRO A 2 9.02 12.22 2.66
CA PRO A 2 9.43 10.89 2.23
C PRO A 2 10.49 11.00 1.13
N ASN A 3 11.58 10.24 1.25
CA ASN A 3 12.56 10.12 0.18
C ASN A 3 11.96 9.24 -0.91
N MET A 4 11.91 9.76 -2.13
CA MET A 4 11.23 9.14 -3.26
C MET A 4 12.06 9.28 -4.53
N LEU A 5 12.10 8.21 -5.32
CA LEU A 5 12.67 8.19 -6.66
C LEU A 5 11.56 7.87 -7.64
N ASN A 6 11.22 8.82 -8.51
CA ASN A 6 10.24 8.60 -9.57
C ASN A 6 10.98 8.17 -10.83
N LEU A 7 10.55 7.06 -11.43
CA LEU A 7 11.13 6.47 -12.62
C LEU A 7 10.08 6.47 -13.73
N THR A 8 10.50 6.74 -14.96
CA THR A 8 9.68 6.54 -16.14
C THR A 8 10.31 5.41 -16.95
N THR A 9 9.53 4.40 -17.25
CA THR A 9 9.92 3.24 -18.08
C THR A 9 9.18 3.30 -19.42
N ASP A 10 9.57 2.43 -20.34
CA ASP A 10 8.83 2.16 -21.57
C ASP A 10 7.42 1.60 -21.31
N LEU A 11 7.17 1.05 -20.12
CA LEU A 11 5.89 0.47 -19.70
C LEU A 11 5.08 1.38 -18.76
N GLY A 12 5.58 2.57 -18.43
CA GLY A 12 4.92 3.53 -17.56
C GLY A 12 5.76 4.00 -16.37
N ASP A 13 5.13 4.78 -15.49
CA ASP A 13 5.80 5.38 -14.33
C ASP A 13 5.86 4.42 -13.14
N VAL A 14 6.99 4.44 -12.42
CA VAL A 14 7.27 3.63 -11.23
C VAL A 14 7.87 4.52 -10.15
N ASP A 15 7.21 4.60 -9.00
CA ASP A 15 7.71 5.35 -7.85
C ASP A 15 8.31 4.40 -6.81
N LEU A 16 9.54 4.69 -6.37
CA LEU A 16 10.20 4.02 -5.25
C LEU A 16 10.19 4.94 -4.02
N VAL A 17 9.59 4.49 -2.93
CA VAL A 17 9.46 5.26 -1.68
C VAL A 17 10.25 4.59 -0.57
N PHE A 18 11.34 5.21 -0.13
CA PHE A 18 12.24 4.65 0.89
C PHE A 18 11.71 4.82 2.32
N SER A 19 10.90 5.85 2.54
CA SER A 19 10.35 6.16 3.85
C SER A 19 8.92 6.63 3.69
N PRO A 20 7.97 5.70 3.50
CA PRO A 20 6.55 6.04 3.44
C PRO A 20 6.12 6.81 4.68
N ALA A 21 5.07 7.62 4.57
CA ALA A 21 4.50 8.24 5.76
C ALA A 21 3.88 7.15 6.66
N GLY A 22 3.98 7.29 7.97
CA GLY A 22 3.43 6.30 8.90
C GLY A 22 4.44 5.83 9.93
N PRO A 23 4.03 4.90 10.81
CA PRO A 23 4.89 4.35 11.85
C PRO A 23 5.85 3.28 11.35
N LEU A 24 5.54 2.63 10.21
CA LEU A 24 6.36 1.55 9.65
C LEU A 24 7.67 2.08 9.05
N ILE A 25 8.77 1.44 9.41
CA ILE A 25 10.14 1.80 9.06
C ILE A 25 10.79 0.62 8.33
N GLY A 26 11.23 0.86 7.10
CA GLY A 26 11.97 -0.13 6.31
C GLY A 26 11.07 -1.22 5.71
N TYR A 27 11.59 -1.95 4.73
CA TYR A 27 10.83 -2.94 3.97
C TYR A 27 10.32 -4.08 4.86
N GLU A 28 11.11 -4.50 5.84
CA GLU A 28 10.80 -5.62 6.73
C GLU A 28 9.47 -5.41 7.46
N GLN A 29 9.25 -4.23 8.04
CA GLN A 29 8.01 -3.90 8.75
C GLN A 29 6.79 -3.83 7.82
N TRP A 30 6.99 -3.36 6.59
CA TRP A 30 5.95 -3.37 5.56
C TRP A 30 5.61 -4.79 5.08
N ASN A 31 6.58 -5.69 5.14
CA ASN A 31 6.42 -7.08 4.69
C ASN A 31 5.79 -7.99 5.76
N GLU A 32 5.81 -7.61 7.05
CA GLU A 32 5.22 -8.39 8.15
C GLU A 32 3.74 -8.70 7.94
N ASN A 33 2.96 -7.71 7.48
CA ASN A 33 1.52 -7.83 7.23
C ASN A 33 1.18 -7.93 5.74
N ALA A 34 2.17 -8.12 4.87
CA ALA A 34 1.94 -8.11 3.43
C ALA A 34 1.02 -9.27 3.00
N VAL A 35 0.12 -8.95 2.08
CA VAL A 35 -0.73 -9.91 1.38
C VAL A 35 0.02 -10.40 0.15
N PHE A 36 0.20 -11.71 0.02
CA PHE A 36 0.83 -12.29 -1.15
C PHE A 36 -0.20 -12.56 -2.24
N ALA A 37 0.00 -11.94 -3.41
CA ALA A 37 -0.85 -12.13 -4.58
C ALA A 37 -0.10 -12.90 -5.65
N GLN A 38 -0.72 -13.95 -6.18
CA GLN A 38 -0.23 -14.65 -7.36
C GLN A 38 -0.79 -13.99 -8.61
N LEU A 39 0.08 -13.37 -9.42
CA LEU A 39 -0.33 -12.73 -10.68
C LEU A 39 -0.32 -13.72 -11.84
N GLU A 40 0.68 -14.61 -11.86
CA GLU A 40 0.87 -15.64 -12.88
C GLU A 40 1.45 -16.90 -12.22
N PRO A 41 1.41 -18.08 -12.87
CA PRO A 41 2.09 -19.28 -12.38
C PRO A 41 3.57 -19.00 -12.06
N GLY A 42 3.94 -19.13 -10.78
CA GLY A 42 5.31 -18.86 -10.29
C GLY A 42 5.65 -17.40 -9.99
N LEU A 43 4.75 -16.44 -10.26
CA LEU A 43 4.95 -15.02 -9.93
C LEU A 43 4.09 -14.62 -8.74
N ILE A 44 4.71 -14.58 -7.56
CA ILE A 44 4.09 -14.16 -6.31
C ILE A 44 4.68 -12.82 -5.91
N ILE A 45 3.81 -11.83 -5.67
CA ILE A 45 4.20 -10.49 -5.24
C ILE A 45 3.69 -10.21 -3.82
N ALA A 46 4.46 -9.45 -3.06
CA ALA A 46 4.02 -8.91 -1.77
C ALA A 46 3.30 -7.58 -1.99
N VAL A 47 2.10 -7.46 -1.44
CA VAL A 47 1.29 -6.24 -1.46
C VAL A 47 1.08 -5.78 -0.04
N ALA A 48 1.33 -4.50 0.26
CA ALA A 48 1.08 -3.96 1.59
C ALA A 48 -0.38 -4.18 2.01
N SER A 49 -0.60 -4.43 3.31
CA SER A 49 -1.95 -4.63 3.82
C SER A 49 -2.80 -3.38 3.63
N ILE A 50 -4.12 -3.56 3.48
CA ILE A 50 -5.04 -2.43 3.35
C ILE A 50 -5.01 -1.53 4.60
N ASP A 51 -4.81 -2.11 5.79
CA ASP A 51 -4.71 -1.38 7.06
C ASP A 51 -3.46 -0.48 7.09
N ASP A 52 -2.30 -1.01 6.68
CA ASP A 52 -1.04 -0.24 6.63
C ASP A 52 -1.11 0.88 5.58
N VAL A 53 -1.77 0.64 4.45
CA VAL A 53 -1.99 1.66 3.41
C VAL A 53 -2.87 2.79 3.94
N ILE A 54 -3.98 2.47 4.62
CA ILE A 54 -4.87 3.47 5.23
C ILE A 54 -4.11 4.32 6.26
N GLU A 55 -3.32 3.68 7.14
CA GLU A 55 -2.55 4.41 8.13
C GLU A 55 -1.51 5.33 7.49
N SER A 56 -0.79 4.84 6.47
CA SER A 56 0.20 5.64 5.74
C SER A 56 -0.41 6.85 5.05
N LYS A 57 -1.55 6.66 4.38
CA LYS A 57 -2.29 7.74 3.70
C LYS A 57 -2.85 8.77 4.66
N THR A 58 -3.35 8.33 5.81
CA THR A 58 -3.82 9.20 6.90
C THR A 58 -2.68 10.07 7.44
N LYS A 59 -1.51 9.48 7.67
CA LYS A 59 -0.32 10.18 8.19
C LYS A 59 0.33 11.10 7.15
N ALA A 60 0.26 10.75 5.87
CA ALA A 60 0.74 11.62 4.79
C ALA A 60 -0.03 12.95 4.74
N ASN A 61 -1.30 12.95 5.16
CA ASN A 61 -2.18 14.11 5.31
C ASN A 61 -2.19 15.04 4.06
N ARG A 62 -2.06 14.45 2.87
CA ARG A 62 -2.14 15.21 1.60
C ARG A 62 -3.61 15.32 1.21
N PRO A 63 -4.08 16.48 0.70
CA PRO A 63 -5.49 16.66 0.35
C PRO A 63 -6.04 15.63 -0.63
N LYS A 64 -5.19 15.09 -1.52
CA LYS A 64 -5.56 14.01 -2.44
C LYS A 64 -5.75 12.67 -1.73
N ASP A 65 -4.91 12.35 -0.76
CA ASP A 65 -4.93 11.07 -0.04
C ASP A 65 -6.16 11.04 0.89
N LEU A 66 -6.48 12.15 1.56
CA LEU A 66 -7.68 12.27 2.42
C LEU A 66 -8.99 11.99 1.68
N ARG A 67 -9.09 12.38 0.40
CA ARG A 67 -10.28 12.09 -0.42
C ARG A 67 -10.44 10.62 -0.76
N THR A 68 -9.35 9.86 -0.79
CA THR A 68 -9.34 8.44 -1.13
C THR A 68 -9.57 7.55 0.10
N LEU A 69 -9.32 8.05 1.31
CA LEU A 69 -9.48 7.28 2.56
C LEU A 69 -10.86 6.59 2.70
N PRO A 70 -12.01 7.25 2.47
CA PRO A 70 -13.31 6.58 2.64
C PRO A 70 -13.49 5.37 1.73
N TYR A 71 -12.91 5.42 0.53
CA TYR A 71 -12.96 4.30 -0.41
C TYR A 71 -12.11 3.12 0.08
N LEU A 72 -10.91 3.39 0.61
CA LEU A 72 -10.04 2.36 1.17
C LEU A 72 -10.65 1.70 2.42
N GLU A 73 -11.31 2.49 3.28
CA GLU A 73 -12.03 1.99 4.44
C GLU A 73 -13.18 1.06 4.03
N SER A 74 -13.99 1.45 3.04
CA SER A 74 -15.04 0.58 2.49
C SER A 74 -14.47 -0.71 1.88
N LEU A 75 -13.33 -0.66 1.21
CA LEU A 75 -12.67 -1.84 0.65
C LEU A 75 -12.19 -2.78 1.76
N ARG A 76 -11.58 -2.24 2.83
CA ARG A 76 -11.18 -3.03 3.99
C ARG A 76 -12.36 -3.76 4.60
N ASP A 77 -13.48 -3.08 4.77
CA ASP A 77 -14.67 -3.66 5.39
C ASP A 77 -15.25 -4.80 4.52
N GLU A 78 -15.18 -4.67 3.18
CA GLU A 78 -15.54 -5.75 2.25
C GLU A 78 -14.58 -6.95 2.32
N LEU A 79 -13.27 -6.71 2.34
CA LEU A 79 -12.26 -7.77 2.46
C LEU A 79 -12.42 -8.56 3.76
N ARG A 80 -12.78 -7.88 4.86
CA ARG A 80 -13.05 -8.54 6.15
C ARG A 80 -14.28 -9.45 6.07
N ARG A 81 -15.38 -8.98 5.46
CA ARG A 81 -16.58 -9.81 5.22
C ARG A 81 -16.23 -11.09 4.45
N GLN A 82 -15.44 -10.98 3.39
CA GLN A 82 -15.04 -12.13 2.58
C GLN A 82 -14.13 -13.12 3.31
N SER A 83 -13.40 -12.68 4.33
CA SER A 83 -12.52 -13.55 5.13
C SER A 83 -13.23 -14.29 6.27
N GLU A 84 -14.43 -13.82 6.66
CA GLU A 84 -15.24 -14.40 7.73
C GLU A 84 -16.22 -15.49 7.21
N GLU A 85 -16.39 -15.59 5.89
CA GLU A 85 -17.18 -16.60 5.18
C GLU A 85 -16.34 -17.84 4.80
#